data_AF-A0A166BF46-F1
#
_entry.id   AF-A0A166BF46-F1
#
_cell.length_a   1.000
_cell.length_b   1.000
_cell.length_c   1.000
_cell.angle_alpha   90.00
_cell.angle_beta   90.00
_cell.angle_gamma   90.00
#
_symmetry.space_group_name_H-M   'P 1'
#
loop_
_entity.id
_entity.type
_entity.pdbx_description
1 polymer ?
#
loop_
_entity_poly.entity_id
_entity_poly.type
_entity_poly.pdbx_seq_one_letter_code
_entity_poly.pdbx_strand_id
1 'polypeptide(L)'
;MFKKVGPTYVKVTTKYVLTTGRCSCGKTGSYKYYTSKFKNYCPYSKKTGVLKFEQNPTCPEGMWVCTRCDADFCLVTGKEHVKYRAKYLKK
;
A
#
# COMPACT_ATOMS: atom_id res chain seq x y z
N MET A 1 15.57 -11.81 14.61
CA MET A 1 15.78 -11.63 13.15
C MET A 1 14.42 -11.50 12.48
N PHE A 2 14.00 -10.28 12.12
CA PHE A 2 12.71 -10.09 11.45
C PHE A 2 12.75 -10.79 10.08
N LYS A 3 11.85 -11.73 9.83
CA LYS A 3 11.71 -12.41 8.53
C LYS A 3 11.55 -11.31 7.46
N LYS A 4 12.40 -11.31 6.41
CA LYS A 4 12.23 -10.42 5.25
C LYS A 4 10.92 -10.78 4.54
N VAL A 5 9.83 -10.08 4.88
CA VAL A 5 8.48 -10.27 4.32
C VAL A 5 8.03 -9.13 3.42
N GLY A 6 8.93 -8.18 3.13
CA GLY A 6 8.70 -7.06 2.23
C GLY A 6 8.39 -7.48 0.79
N PRO A 7 8.02 -6.51 -0.07
CA PRO A 7 7.63 -6.80 -1.44
C PRO A 7 8.82 -7.30 -2.27
N THR A 8 8.55 -8.17 -3.23
CA THR A 8 9.54 -8.62 -4.23
C THR A 8 9.59 -7.70 -5.43
N TYR A 9 8.58 -6.85 -5.61
CA TYR A 9 8.52 -5.86 -6.68
C TYR A 9 7.79 -4.61 -6.22
N VAL A 10 8.33 -3.44 -6.55
CA VAL A 10 7.72 -2.13 -6.30
C VAL A 10 7.98 -1.24 -7.51
N LYS A 11 6.94 -0.62 -8.05
CA LYS A 11 7.03 0.42 -9.07
C LYS A 11 6.10 1.57 -8.74
N VAL A 12 6.67 2.77 -8.71
CA VAL A 12 5.96 4.02 -8.51
C VAL A 12 6.12 4.86 -9.78
N THR A 13 5.00 5.33 -10.33
CA THR A 13 4.97 6.28 -11.45
C THR A 13 4.02 7.41 -11.11
N THR A 14 4.00 8.50 -11.87
CA THR A 14 3.03 9.58 -11.69
C THR A 14 1.57 9.14 -11.90
N LYS A 15 1.33 8.04 -12.63
CA LYS A 15 -0.01 7.56 -12.98
C LYS A 15 -0.49 6.40 -12.11
N TYR A 16 0.39 5.48 -11.76
CA TYR A 16 0.07 4.27 -11.01
C TYR A 16 1.19 3.83 -10.07
N VAL A 17 0.79 3.06 -9.07
CA VAL A 17 1.68 2.29 -8.20
C VAL A 17 1.39 0.80 -8.40
N LEU A 18 2.43 -0.02 -8.42
CA LEU A 18 2.36 -1.46 -8.64
C LEU A 18 3.28 -2.16 -7.66
N THR A 19 2.80 -3.19 -6.98
CA THR A 19 3.62 -4.05 -6.13
C THR A 19 3.37 -5.51 -6.40
N THR A 20 4.37 -6.34 -6.09
CA THR A 20 4.19 -7.74 -5.70
C THR A 20 4.58 -7.85 -4.23
N GLY A 21 3.59 -7.96 -3.34
CA GLY A 21 3.79 -7.89 -1.89
C GLY A 21 2.79 -8.75 -1.12
N ARG A 22 2.94 -8.81 0.20
CA ARG A 22 1.99 -9.48 1.09
C ARG A 22 1.00 -8.47 1.67
N CYS A 23 -0.18 -8.96 2.02
CA CYS A 23 -1.22 -8.14 2.63
C CYS A 23 -0.88 -7.86 4.10
N SER A 24 -0.77 -6.58 4.46
CA SER A 24 -0.57 -6.11 5.83
C SER A 24 -1.87 -5.83 6.59
N CYS A 25 -3.03 -5.87 5.91
CA CYS A 25 -4.33 -5.49 6.51
C CYS A 25 -5.28 -6.68 6.77
N GLY A 26 -4.81 -7.92 6.64
CA GLY A 26 -5.57 -9.16 6.91
C GLY A 26 -6.71 -9.49 5.93
N LYS A 27 -7.10 -8.58 5.03
CA LYS A 27 -8.32 -8.70 4.22
C LYS A 27 -8.24 -9.75 3.09
N THR A 28 -7.05 -10.24 2.75
CA THR A 28 -6.89 -11.30 1.73
C THR A 28 -7.15 -12.70 2.29
N GLY A 29 -7.21 -12.89 3.61
CA GLY A 29 -7.39 -14.19 4.25
C GLY A 29 -6.21 -15.16 4.11
N SER A 30 -5.16 -14.80 3.33
CA SER A 30 -3.95 -15.61 3.20
C SER A 30 -2.69 -14.75 3.09
N TYR A 31 -1.59 -15.24 3.67
CA TYR A 31 -0.31 -14.54 3.79
C TYR A 31 0.68 -14.90 2.67
N LYS A 32 0.25 -14.70 1.43
CA LYS A 32 1.04 -14.95 0.21
C LYS A 32 1.28 -13.66 -0.57
N TYR A 33 2.15 -13.73 -1.59
CA TYR A 33 2.41 -12.62 -2.48
C TYR A 33 1.26 -12.42 -3.47
N TYR A 34 0.90 -11.16 -3.68
CA TYR A 34 -0.09 -10.72 -4.66
C TYR A 34 0.48 -9.57 -5.46
N THR A 35 0.16 -9.55 -6.75
CA THR A 35 0.46 -8.41 -7.60
C THR A 35 -0.75 -7.50 -7.67
N SER A 36 -0.58 -6.25 -7.24
CA SER A 36 -1.65 -5.24 -7.20
C SER A 36 -1.21 -3.93 -7.83
N LYS A 37 -2.09 -3.38 -8.66
CA LYS A 37 -1.92 -2.09 -9.32
C LYS A 37 -3.02 -1.14 -8.85
N PHE A 38 -2.64 0.08 -8.50
CA PHE A 38 -3.56 1.16 -8.17
C PHE A 38 -3.18 2.44 -8.91
N LYS A 39 -4.14 3.32 -9.14
CA LYS A 39 -3.88 4.70 -9.52
C LYS A 39 -2.98 5.34 -8.46
N ASN A 40 -1.97 6.09 -8.89
CA ASN A 40 -1.19 6.92 -7.99
C ASN A 40 -2.05 8.13 -7.63
N TYR A 41 -3.04 7.93 -6.76
CA TYR A 41 -4.03 8.91 -6.35
C TYR A 41 -4.39 8.68 -4.88
N CYS A 42 -4.33 9.73 -4.07
CA CYS A 42 -4.75 9.66 -2.68
C CYS A 42 -6.21 10.15 -2.54
N PRO A 43 -7.11 9.35 -1.95
CA PRO A 43 -8.52 9.72 -1.74
C PRO A 43 -8.76 10.72 -0.59
N TYR A 44 -7.71 11.09 0.16
CA TYR A 44 -7.75 12.14 1.18
C TYR A 44 -7.34 13.48 0.61
N SER A 45 -6.12 13.58 0.06
CA SER A 45 -5.63 14.83 -0.53
C SER A 45 -6.22 15.15 -1.91
N LYS A 46 -6.89 14.16 -2.54
CA LYS A 46 -7.45 14.25 -3.90
C LYS A 46 -6.40 14.60 -4.96
N LYS A 47 -5.12 14.30 -4.73
CA LYS A 47 -4.01 14.53 -5.66
C LYS A 47 -3.51 13.23 -6.28
N THR A 48 -2.98 13.33 -7.49
CA THR A 48 -2.28 12.25 -8.20
C THR A 48 -0.77 12.37 -8.03
N GLY A 49 -0.02 11.29 -8.21
CA GLY A 49 1.45 11.29 -8.13
C GLY A 49 1.99 11.44 -6.71
N VAL A 50 1.18 11.18 -5.68
CA VAL A 50 1.51 11.45 -4.27
C VAL A 50 1.71 10.19 -3.42
N LEU A 51 1.52 9.00 -3.98
CA LEU A 51 1.82 7.75 -3.29
C LEU A 51 3.30 7.40 -3.47
N LYS A 52 3.96 7.13 -2.34
CA LYS A 52 5.31 6.54 -2.25
C LYS A 52 5.23 5.16 -1.58
N PHE A 53 6.26 4.35 -1.79
CA PHE A 53 6.45 3.13 -1.03
C PHE A 53 7.16 3.43 0.28
N GLU A 54 6.73 2.81 1.37
CA GLU A 54 7.42 2.82 2.65
C GLU A 54 7.40 1.43 3.29
N GLN A 55 8.49 1.09 3.98
CA GLN A 55 8.61 -0.13 4.76
C GLN A 55 9.29 0.20 6.08
N ASN A 56 8.67 -0.20 7.18
CA ASN A 56 9.11 0.12 8.54
C ASN A 56 8.94 -1.12 9.44
N PRO A 57 9.54 -1.14 10.65
CA PRO A 57 9.46 -2.29 11.54
C PRO A 57 8.04 -2.67 11.98
N THR A 58 7.10 -1.71 11.97
CA THR A 58 5.69 -1.93 12.35
C THR A 58 4.84 -2.49 11.21
N CYS A 59 5.31 -2.35 9.96
CA CYS A 59 4.70 -2.93 8.76
C CYS A 59 5.79 -3.50 7.83
N PRO A 60 6.34 -4.67 8.17
CA PRO A 60 7.46 -5.25 7.46
C PRO A 60 7.09 -5.71 6.03
N GLU A 61 5.80 -5.86 5.71
CA GLU A 61 5.31 -6.09 4.34
C GLU A 61 5.43 -4.84 3.46
N GLY A 62 5.51 -3.66 4.08
CA GLY A 62 5.45 -2.36 3.42
C GLY A 62 4.03 -1.84 3.19
N MET A 63 3.94 -0.57 2.78
CA MET A 63 2.69 0.16 2.55
C MET A 63 2.86 1.25 1.48
N TRP A 64 1.72 1.69 0.92
CA TRP A 64 1.65 2.91 0.13
C TRP A 64 1.34 4.08 1.07
N VAL A 65 2.18 5.10 1.09
CA VAL A 65 2.01 6.30 1.92
C VAL A 65 1.75 7.50 1.04
N CYS A 66 0.79 8.34 1.41
CA CYS A 66 0.58 9.63 0.76
C CYS A 66 1.56 10.69 1.27
N THR A 67 2.37 11.28 0.40
CA THR A 67 3.34 12.35 0.74
C THR A 67 2.73 13.70 1.12
N ARG A 68 1.40 13.80 1.18
CA ARG A 68 0.67 15.06 1.46
C ARG A 68 -0.14 15.03 2.74
N CYS A 69 -0.51 13.85 3.21
CA CYS A 69 -1.42 13.70 4.35
C CYS A 69 -1.13 12.44 5.18
N ASP A 70 -0.01 11.77 4.92
CA ASP A 70 0.48 10.60 5.67
C ASP A 70 -0.54 9.47 5.83
N ALA A 71 -1.44 9.34 4.84
CA ALA A 71 -2.39 8.24 4.80
C ALA A 71 -1.70 6.98 4.30
N ASP A 72 -1.84 5.89 5.08
CA ASP A 72 -1.20 4.61 4.85
C ASP A 72 -2.17 3.58 4.28
N PHE A 73 -1.78 2.92 3.19
CA PHE A 73 -2.60 1.93 2.50
C PHE A 73 -1.86 0.61 2.31
N CYS A 74 -2.57 -0.50 2.47
CA CYS A 74 -2.06 -1.83 2.21
C CYS A 74 -1.63 -1.97 0.74
N LEU A 75 -0.42 -2.51 0.52
CA LEU A 75 0.15 -2.71 -0.81
C LEU A 75 -0.73 -3.57 -1.72
N VAL A 76 -1.42 -4.55 -1.13
CA VAL A 76 -2.18 -5.56 -1.85
C VAL A 76 -3.63 -5.15 -2.07
N THR A 77 -4.30 -4.69 -1.02
CA THR A 77 -5.75 -4.44 -1.08
C THR A 77 -6.08 -2.99 -1.35
N GLY A 78 -5.11 -2.08 -1.19
CA GLY A 78 -5.33 -0.64 -1.25
C GLY A 78 -6.18 -0.12 -0.09
N LYS A 79 -6.54 -0.97 0.88
CA LYS A 79 -7.28 -0.57 2.08
C LYS A 79 -6.38 0.28 2.96
N GLU A 80 -6.91 1.40 3.42
CA GLU A 80 -6.27 2.22 4.45
C GLU A 80 -6.09 1.44 5.77
N HIS A 81 -4.98 1.71 6.46
CA HIS A 81 -4.64 1.12 7.76
C HIS A 81 -5.41 1.78 8.93
N VAL A 82 -6.74 1.83 8.82
CA VAL A 82 -7.64 2.27 9.88
C VAL A 82 -8.72 1.23 10.16
N LYS A 83 -9.21 1.21 11.41
CA LYS A 83 -10.20 0.23 11.87
C LYS A 83 -11.60 0.48 11.27
N TYR A 84 -12.02 1.73 11.18
CA TYR A 84 -13.38 2.12 10.78
C TYR A 84 -13.38 3.08 9.59
N ARG A 85 -14.37 2.94 8.71
CA ARG A 85 -14.60 3.82 7.54
C ARG A 85 -13.38 4.00 6.62
N ALA A 86 -12.55 2.96 6.53
CA ALA A 86 -11.33 2.95 5.72
C ALA A 86 -11.61 3.32 4.26
N LYS A 87 -10.80 4.21 3.70
CA LYS A 87 -10.79 4.48 2.26
C LYS A 87 -9.97 3.43 1.53
N TYR A 88 -10.18 3.35 0.21
CA TYR A 88 -9.49 2.41 -0.67
C TYR A 88 -8.85 3.15 -1.84
N LEU A 89 -7.66 2.70 -2.21
CA LEU A 89 -7.06 3.07 -3.49
C LEU A 89 -7.89 2.49 -4.64
N LYS A 90 -7.98 3.24 -5.74
CA LYS A 90 -8.67 2.81 -6.96
C LYS A 90 -7.69 2.08 -7.87
N LYS A 91 -8.14 1.03 -8.53
CA LYS A 91 -7.38 0.34 -9.59
C LYS A 91 -7.19 1.24 -10.81
#